data_AF-A0A831TF03-F1
#
_entry.id   AF-A0A831TF03-F1
#
_cell.length_a   1.000
_cell.length_b   1.000
_cell.length_c   1.000
_cell.angle_alpha   90.00
_cell.angle_beta   90.00
_cell.angle_gamma   90.00
#
_symmetry.space_group_name_H-M   'P 1'
#
loop_
_entity.id
_entity.type
_entity.pdbx_description
1 polymer ?
#
loop_
_entity_poly.entity_id
_entity_poly.type
_entity_poly.pdbx_seq_one_letter_code
_entity_poly.pdbx_strand_id
1 'polypeptide(L)'
;GRFVAIATHDEAIIRVAKGFAKRMGIGREKFEFQMLYGVRRDVQEQLVREGYAMRVYVPFGRQWYPYFMRRLAERPANLLFALRQIAGR
;
A
#
# COMPACT_ATOMS: atom_id res chain seq x y z
N GLY A 1 -2.83 -17.26 -15.10
CA GLY A 1 -2.09 -16.11 -14.56
C GLY A 1 -1.73 -16.35 -13.10
N ARG A 2 -0.77 -15.61 -12.55
CA ARG A 2 -0.43 -15.63 -11.12
C ARG A 2 -1.17 -14.51 -10.39
N PHE A 3 -1.44 -14.71 -9.11
CA PHE A 3 -1.98 -13.67 -8.24
C PHE A 3 -0.91 -12.59 -7.99
N VAL A 4 -1.30 -11.31 -8.04
CA VAL A 4 -0.36 -10.17 -7.91
C VAL A 4 -0.70 -9.34 -6.68
N ALA A 5 0.32 -9.02 -5.89
CA ALA A 5 0.23 -8.08 -4.79
C ALA A 5 0.84 -6.73 -5.21
N ILE A 6 0.04 -5.66 -5.19
CA ILE A 6 0.47 -4.31 -5.54
C ILE A 6 0.71 -3.54 -4.24
N ALA A 7 1.95 -3.55 -3.76
CA ALA A 7 2.36 -2.90 -2.52
C ALA A 7 2.76 -1.43 -2.75
N THR A 8 1.83 -0.50 -2.53
CA THR A 8 2.08 0.95 -2.70
C THR A 8 1.10 1.79 -1.89
N HIS A 9 1.54 3.00 -1.51
CA HIS A 9 0.68 4.06 -0.96
C HIS A 9 0.41 5.18 -1.98
N ASP A 10 1.02 5.10 -3.16
CA ASP A 10 0.90 6.11 -4.20
C ASP A 10 -0.42 5.93 -4.98
N GLU A 11 -1.32 6.88 -4.82
CA GLU A 11 -2.61 6.88 -5.49
C GLU A 11 -2.51 6.95 -7.02
N ALA A 12 -1.47 7.58 -7.58
CA ALA A 12 -1.26 7.60 -9.02
C ALA A 12 -0.99 6.18 -9.54
N ILE A 13 -0.15 5.41 -8.83
CA ILE A 13 0.11 4.00 -9.15
C ILE A 13 -1.17 3.17 -9.00
N ILE A 14 -1.94 3.39 -7.93
CA ILE A 14 -3.22 2.70 -7.71
C ILE A 14 -4.19 2.98 -8.86
N ARG A 15 -4.34 4.24 -9.28
CA ARG A 15 -5.20 4.62 -10.43
C ARG A 15 -4.75 3.94 -11.72
N VAL A 16 -3.44 3.92 -11.99
CA VAL A 16 -2.88 3.24 -13.17
C VAL A 16 -3.18 1.74 -13.13
N ALA A 17 -2.96 1.09 -11.99
CA ALA A 17 -3.23 -0.34 -11.81
C ALA A 17 -4.71 -0.68 -12.04
N LYS A 18 -5.63 0.09 -11.42
CA LYS A 18 -7.08 -0.07 -11.62
C LYS A 18 -7.47 0.09 -13.09
N GLY A 19 -6.94 1.13 -13.74
CA GLY A 19 -7.20 1.40 -15.16
C GLY A 19 -6.67 0.30 -16.07
N PHE A 20 -5.47 -0.21 -15.81
CA PHE A 20 -4.89 -1.33 -16.54
C PHE A 20 -5.73 -2.60 -16.39
N ALA A 21 -6.08 -2.97 -15.15
CA ALA A 21 -6.90 -4.15 -14.88
C ALA A 21 -8.25 -4.08 -15.59
N LYS A 22 -8.90 -2.91 -15.57
CA LYS A 22 -10.16 -2.68 -16.29
C LYS A 22 -10.02 -2.87 -17.79
N ARG A 23 -8.99 -2.27 -18.42
CA ARG A 23 -8.77 -2.38 -19.88
C ARG A 23 -8.46 -3.82 -20.31
N MET A 24 -7.80 -4.58 -19.46
CA MET A 24 -7.40 -5.96 -19.74
C MET A 24 -8.47 -6.99 -19.32
N GLY A 25 -9.61 -6.56 -18.76
CA GLY A 25 -10.64 -7.47 -18.25
C GLY A 25 -10.18 -8.34 -17.07
N ILE A 26 -9.21 -7.86 -16.28
CA ILE A 26 -8.67 -8.58 -15.12
C ILE A 26 -9.61 -8.37 -13.93
N GLY A 27 -10.20 -9.47 -13.47
CA GLY A 27 -11.04 -9.50 -12.27
C GLY A 27 -10.30 -9.08 -11.01
N ARG A 28 -11.02 -8.47 -10.07
CA ARG A 28 -10.46 -7.96 -8.80
C ARG A 28 -9.93 -9.07 -7.91
N GLU A 29 -10.46 -10.29 -8.05
CA GLU A 29 -10.00 -11.49 -7.36
C GLU A 29 -8.62 -11.99 -7.80
N LYS A 30 -8.05 -11.41 -8.87
CA LYS A 30 -6.72 -11.79 -9.38
C LYS A 30 -5.58 -10.97 -8.79
N PHE A 31 -5.88 -9.92 -8.02
CA PHE A 31 -4.86 -9.09 -7.38
C PHE A 31 -5.36 -8.43 -6.10
N GLU A 32 -4.43 -7.92 -5.31
CA GLU A 32 -4.73 -7.14 -4.11
C GLU A 32 -3.83 -5.90 -4.03
N PHE A 33 -4.28 -4.91 -3.28
CA PHE A 33 -3.43 -3.82 -2.83
C PHE A 33 -2.83 -4.14 -1.46
N GLN A 34 -1.59 -3.70 -1.23
CA GLN A 34 -0.93 -3.84 0.06
C GLN A 34 -0.37 -2.51 0.55
N MET A 35 -0.56 -2.22 1.83
CA MET A 35 -0.08 -1.00 2.49
C MET A 35 0.47 -1.29 3.88
N LEU A 36 1.25 -0.37 4.42
CA LEU A 36 1.75 -0.43 5.78
C LEU A 36 0.66 -0.03 6.77
N TYR A 37 0.69 -0.65 7.95
CA TYR A 37 -0.18 -0.27 9.05
C TYR A 37 0.04 1.20 9.43
N GLY A 38 -1.06 1.95 9.56
CA GLY A 38 -1.04 3.34 10.01
C GLY A 38 -0.81 4.40 8.94
N VAL A 39 -0.56 4.03 7.68
CA VAL A 39 -0.28 4.98 6.58
C VAL A 39 -1.45 5.00 5.60
N ARG A 40 -1.96 6.19 5.25
CA ARG A 40 -3.08 6.38 4.29
C ARG A 40 -4.31 5.50 4.56
N ARG A 41 -4.80 5.50 5.80
CA ARG A 41 -5.98 4.72 6.19
C ARG A 41 -7.22 5.08 5.37
N ASP A 42 -7.34 6.35 4.98
CA ASP A 42 -8.35 6.86 4.05
C ASP A 42 -8.38 6.06 2.74
N VAL A 43 -7.21 5.86 2.10
CA VAL A 43 -7.11 5.10 0.83
C VAL A 43 -7.35 3.61 1.05
N GLN A 44 -6.87 3.05 2.16
CA GLN A 44 -7.13 1.64 2.50
C GLN A 44 -8.64 1.38 2.58
N GLU A 45 -9.37 2.22 3.31
CA GLU A 45 -10.82 2.12 3.44
C GLU A 45 -11.53 2.36 2.10
N GLN A 46 -11.08 3.34 1.31
CA GLN A 46 -11.63 3.60 -0.01
C GLN A 46 -11.52 2.36 -0.91
N LEU A 47 -10.35 1.72 -0.98
CA LEU A 47 -10.12 0.54 -1.81
C LEU A 47 -11.01 -0.63 -1.42
N VAL A 48 -11.20 -0.85 -0.12
CA VAL A 48 -12.12 -1.88 0.38
C VAL A 48 -13.57 -1.56 -0.01
N ARG A 49 -14.01 -0.29 0.15
CA ARG A 49 -15.37 0.14 -0.26
C ARG A 49 -15.59 -0.01 -1.76
N GLU A 50 -14.55 0.19 -2.56
CA GLU A 50 -14.61 -0.05 -4.00
C GLU A 50 -14.63 -1.54 -4.37
N GLY A 51 -14.40 -2.45 -3.42
CA GLY A 51 -14.45 -3.91 -3.60
C GLY A 51 -13.12 -4.54 -3.98
N TYR A 52 -11.99 -3.91 -3.70
CA TYR A 52 -10.65 -4.50 -3.86
C TYR A 52 -10.21 -5.22 -2.59
N ALA A 53 -9.45 -6.32 -2.77
CA ALA A 53 -8.75 -6.95 -1.66
C ALA A 53 -7.63 -6.03 -1.15
N MET A 54 -7.57 -5.85 0.18
CA MET A 54 -6.61 -4.97 0.85
C MET A 54 -5.88 -5.77 1.94
N ARG A 55 -4.55 -5.83 1.87
CA ARG A 55 -3.70 -6.43 2.91
C ARG A 55 -2.87 -5.37 3.60
N VAL A 56 -2.91 -5.35 4.93
CA VAL A 56 -2.13 -4.43 5.74
C VAL A 56 -0.93 -5.16 6.33
N TYR A 57 0.27 -4.64 6.09
CA TYR A 57 1.50 -5.11 6.71
C TYR A 57 1.62 -4.53 8.13
N VAL A 58 1.48 -5.38 9.14
CA VAL A 58 1.49 -5.03 10.55
C VAL A 58 2.79 -5.51 11.20
N PRO A 59 3.75 -4.62 11.49
CA PRO A 59 4.90 -4.99 12.32
C PRO A 59 4.45 -5.20 13.77
N PHE A 60 4.99 -6.21 14.45
CA PHE A 60 4.63 -6.56 15.84
C PHE A 60 5.87 -6.91 16.69
N GLY A 61 5.69 -6.96 18.01
CA GLY A 61 6.75 -7.29 18.99
C GLY A 61 7.42 -6.06 19.62
N ARG A 62 8.15 -6.25 20.73
CA ARG A 62 8.70 -5.13 21.54
C ARG A 62 9.71 -4.24 20.79
N GLN A 63 10.35 -4.78 19.75
CA GLN A 63 11.39 -4.11 18.96
C GLN A 63 10.89 -3.68 17.57
N TRP A 64 9.57 -3.53 17.39
CA TRP A 64 8.98 -3.16 16.09
C TRP A 64 9.48 -1.79 15.59
N TYR A 65 9.64 -0.81 16.49
CA TYR A 65 10.02 0.55 16.13
C TYR A 65 11.48 0.65 15.63
N PRO A 66 12.50 0.09 16.32
CA PRO A 66 13.86 0.02 15.78
C PRO A 66 13.94 -0.73 14.43
N TYR A 67 13.20 -1.83 14.27
CA TYR A 67 13.15 -2.57 13.00
C TYR A 67 12.59 -1.71 11.86
N PHE A 68 11.49 -1.00 12.11
CA PHE A 68 10.85 -0.12 11.15
C PHE A 68 11.75 1.07 10.77
N MET A 69 12.37 1.72 11.75
CA MET A 69 13.28 2.85 11.51
C MET A 69 14.51 2.41 10.72
N ARG A 70 15.05 1.21 10.97
CA ARG A 70 16.14 0.66 10.16
C ARG A 70 15.73 0.47 8.69
N ARG A 71 14.54 -0.11 8.44
CA ARG A 71 13.97 -0.29 7.08
C ARG A 71 13.72 1.04 6.36
N LEU A 72 13.35 2.10 7.09
CA LEU A 72 13.17 3.43 6.52
C LEU A 72 14.50 4.13 6.25
N ALA A 73 15.47 4.00 7.15
CA ALA A 73 16.78 4.64 7.06
C ALA A 73 17.67 4.05 5.96
N GLU A 74 17.42 2.81 5.52
CA GLU A 74 18.12 2.16 4.41
C GLU A 74 18.06 2.97 3.09
N ARG A 75 17.06 3.85 2.89
CA ARG A 75 17.00 4.80 1.78
C ARG A 75 16.38 6.14 2.22
N PRO A 76 17.10 7.28 2.22
CA PRO A 76 16.57 8.58 2.67
C PRO A 76 15.27 9.01 1.97
N ALA A 77 15.10 8.62 0.70
CA ALA A 77 13.88 8.85 -0.07
C ALA A 77 12.63 8.17 0.54
N ASN A 78 12.77 7.02 1.20
CA ASN A 78 11.66 6.32 1.86
C ASN A 78 11.16 7.10 3.08
N LEU A 79 12.05 7.82 3.78
CA LEU A 79 11.70 8.62 4.93
C LEU A 79 10.86 9.84 4.53
N LEU A 80 11.29 10.55 3.47
CA LEU A 80 10.55 11.70 2.93
C LEU A 80 9.17 11.27 2.38
N PHE A 81 9.12 10.12 1.70
CA PHE A 81 7.87 9.55 1.19
C PHE A 81 6.93 9.14 2.34
N ALA A 82 7.44 8.45 3.37
CA ALA A 82 6.64 8.07 4.54
C ALA A 82 6.07 9.30 5.27
N LEU A 83 6.87 10.35 5.46
CA LEU A 83 6.41 11.60 6.08
C LEU A 83 5.30 12.27 5.26
N ARG A 84 5.42 12.33 3.93
CA ARG A 84 4.36 12.85 3.06
C ARG A 84 3.07 12.04 3.14
N GLN A 85 3.16 10.71 3.21
CA GLN A 85 1.99 9.83 3.29
C GLN A 85 1.33 9.80 4.68
N ILE A 86 2.05 10.20 5.73
CA ILE A 86 1.49 10.41 7.08
C ILE A 86 0.85 11.79 7.20
N ALA A 87 1.46 12.82 6.58
CA ALA A 87 0.98 14.21 6.63
C ALA A 87 -0.19 14.50 5.68
N GLY A 88 -0.26 13.81 4.54
CA GLY A 88 -1.40 13.84 3.62
C GLY A 88 -2.56 13.01 4.19
N ARG A 89 -3.30 13.60 5.13
CA ARG A 89 -4.62 13.15 5.57
C ARG A 89 -5.69 13.50 4.54
#